data_AF-A0A9R0EA07-F1
#
_entry.id   AF-A0A9R0EA07-F1
#
_cell.length_a   1.000
_cell.length_b   1.000
_cell.length_c   1.000
_cell.angle_alpha   90.00
_cell.angle_beta   90.00
_cell.angle_gamma   90.00
#
_symmetry.space_group_name_H-M   'P 1'
#
loop_
_entity.id
_entity.type
_entity.pdbx_description
1 polymer ?
#
loop_
_entity_poly.entity_id
_entity_poly.type
_entity_poly.pdbx_seq_one_letter_code
_entity_poly.pdbx_strand_id
1 'polypeptide(L)'
;MENIPAYKNFHKQIKINLWLAGIPYGDPKVYFRFYVIFVQLLLMIVFEVSFFVSRISAENFLELTQLAPCMGIGILTALKTMAVIQKRAKIYDLTECLGKLYANILNNEQKVKLVRKDLVLVNLLMKYYFILNLVLISVYNFSTPFIILYHYFAKHEVIYILPYAILVPFSTDSWLPWTIVYIHSIMCGFICVLFYTTIDGLYFVLTSHVCANFSVISDMIERLDETTADRLADIIKDHQYILKLGEDLEDIFTAPNLFNVLVGSLEICALGFNLTTGSWEQIPGCILFLLSVLLQILMMSVFGENMIRESTKIGDAAFLCKWYKMDEKSKKTILTIMIRSKKPQQLTAYKFSTISYASFTKIISTSWSYFTILRTVYSPPEVNRAE
;
A
#
# COMPACT_ATOMS: atom_id res chain seq x y z
N MET A 1 -20.68 3.01 21.98
CA MET A 1 -19.33 2.56 22.38
C MET A 1 -18.80 1.66 21.28
N GLU A 2 -17.96 2.16 20.38
CA GLU A 2 -17.34 1.31 19.36
C GLU A 2 -16.34 0.36 20.02
N ASN A 3 -16.58 -0.94 19.86
CA ASN A 3 -15.69 -2.00 20.34
C ASN A 3 -14.38 -1.98 19.56
N ILE A 4 -13.25 -2.20 20.24
CA ILE A 4 -11.99 -2.49 19.55
C ILE A 4 -12.22 -3.74 18.70
N PRO A 5 -11.92 -3.70 17.39
CA PRO A 5 -12.06 -4.89 16.58
C PRO A 5 -11.14 -5.97 17.15
N ALA A 6 -11.69 -7.17 17.36
CA ALA A 6 -10.88 -8.31 17.76
C ALA A 6 -9.70 -8.46 16.78
N TYR A 7 -8.52 -8.87 17.26
CA TYR A 7 -7.35 -9.17 16.39
C TYR A 7 -7.75 -10.02 15.19
N LYS A 8 -8.63 -10.98 15.49
CA LYS A 8 -9.19 -11.92 14.54
C LYS A 8 -9.93 -11.22 13.43
N ASN A 9 -10.56 -10.05 13.63
CA ASN A 9 -11.28 -9.31 12.60
C ASN A 9 -10.33 -8.55 11.66
N PHE A 10 -9.29 -7.90 12.18
CA PHE A 10 -8.25 -7.26 11.35
C PHE A 10 -7.56 -8.28 10.44
N HIS A 11 -7.15 -9.39 11.05
CA HIS A 11 -6.38 -10.39 10.36
C HIS A 11 -7.27 -11.37 9.56
N LYS A 12 -8.57 -11.48 9.86
CA LYS A 12 -9.52 -12.30 9.08
C LYS A 12 -9.73 -11.72 7.69
N GLN A 13 -9.86 -10.40 7.54
CA GLN A 13 -9.98 -9.81 6.20
C GLN A 13 -8.71 -10.06 5.38
N ILE A 14 -7.53 -9.86 5.98
CA ILE A 14 -6.25 -10.12 5.32
C ILE A 14 -6.09 -11.61 5.01
N LYS A 15 -6.42 -12.52 5.94
CA LYS A 15 -6.38 -13.97 5.69
C LYS A 15 -7.36 -14.40 4.60
N ILE A 16 -8.56 -13.82 4.57
CA ILE A 16 -9.54 -14.07 3.50
C ILE A 16 -8.97 -13.57 2.18
N ASN A 17 -8.42 -12.36 2.13
CA ASN A 17 -7.88 -11.81 0.89
C ASN A 17 -6.63 -12.56 0.41
N LEU A 18 -5.71 -12.92 1.31
CA LEU A 18 -4.55 -13.76 1.01
C LEU A 18 -4.98 -15.14 0.51
N TRP A 19 -5.99 -15.73 1.16
CA TRP A 19 -6.59 -16.96 0.68
C TRP A 19 -7.17 -16.75 -0.71
N LEU A 20 -8.06 -15.78 -0.94
CA LEU A 20 -8.64 -15.48 -2.26
C LEU A 20 -7.56 -15.27 -3.34
N ALA A 21 -6.49 -14.54 -3.01
CA ALA A 21 -5.34 -14.31 -3.88
C ALA A 21 -4.46 -15.56 -4.10
N GLY A 22 -4.73 -16.64 -3.38
CA GLY A 22 -3.99 -17.89 -3.40
C GLY A 22 -2.69 -17.87 -2.61
N ILE A 23 -2.31 -16.75 -1.98
CA ILE A 23 -1.02 -16.63 -1.31
C ILE A 23 -0.92 -17.68 -0.18
N PRO A 24 0.05 -18.60 -0.26
CA PRO A 24 0.09 -19.78 0.60
C PRO A 24 0.49 -19.40 2.02
N TYR A 25 -0.50 -19.28 2.90
CA TYR A 25 -0.30 -19.07 4.33
C TYR A 25 -0.31 -20.42 5.06
N GLY A 26 0.76 -21.20 4.88
CA GLY A 26 0.96 -22.49 5.58
C GLY A 26 0.26 -23.71 4.99
N ASP A 27 -0.58 -23.57 3.95
CA ASP A 27 -1.23 -24.70 3.27
C ASP A 27 -0.62 -24.95 1.87
N PRO A 28 0.04 -26.10 1.65
CA PRO A 28 0.66 -26.45 0.37
C PRO A 28 -0.33 -26.60 -0.79
N LYS A 29 -1.63 -26.81 -0.53
CA LYS A 29 -2.64 -26.99 -1.58
C LYS A 29 -3.02 -25.68 -2.28
N VAL A 30 -2.68 -24.54 -1.70
CA VAL A 30 -3.08 -23.21 -2.19
C VAL A 30 -2.10 -22.67 -3.26
N TYR A 31 -0.89 -23.23 -3.35
CA TYR A 31 0.14 -22.80 -4.31
C TYR A 31 -0.34 -22.86 -5.76
N PHE A 32 -1.03 -23.95 -6.15
CA PHE A 32 -1.54 -24.08 -7.52
C PHE A 32 -2.48 -22.93 -7.89
N ARG A 33 -3.41 -22.57 -6.98
CA ARG A 33 -4.32 -21.43 -7.18
C ARG A 33 -3.57 -20.11 -7.32
N PHE A 34 -2.57 -19.87 -6.47
CA PHE A 34 -1.73 -18.67 -6.60
C PHE A 34 -1.06 -18.57 -7.96
N TYR A 35 -0.38 -19.64 -8.40
CA TYR A 35 0.34 -19.62 -9.66
C TYR A 35 -0.59 -19.40 -10.84
N VAL A 36 -1.78 -20.02 -10.84
CA VAL A 36 -2.81 -19.77 -11.86
C VAL A 36 -3.14 -18.28 -11.88
N ILE A 37 -3.69 -17.74 -10.79
CA ILE A 37 -4.14 -16.34 -10.71
C ILE A 37 -3.01 -15.36 -11.04
N PHE A 38 -1.80 -15.60 -10.54
CA PHE A 38 -0.64 -14.74 -10.78
C PHE A 38 -0.17 -14.78 -12.24
N VAL A 39 -0.21 -15.95 -12.89
CA VAL A 39 0.08 -16.06 -14.33
C VAL A 39 -0.94 -15.31 -15.16
N GLN A 40 -2.24 -15.32 -14.80
CA GLN A 40 -3.23 -14.49 -15.49
C GLN A 40 -2.94 -12.99 -15.35
N LEU A 41 -2.54 -12.54 -14.15
CA LEU A 41 -2.12 -11.14 -13.96
C LEU A 41 -0.91 -10.78 -14.82
N LEU A 42 0.13 -11.63 -14.84
CA LEU A 42 1.31 -11.41 -15.67
C LEU A 42 0.99 -11.40 -17.16
N LEU A 43 0.11 -12.29 -17.62
CA LEU A 43 -0.32 -12.34 -19.01
C LEU A 43 -1.04 -11.04 -19.41
N MET A 44 -1.93 -10.52 -18.55
CA MET A 44 -2.60 -9.24 -18.77
C MET A 44 -1.59 -8.09 -18.90
N ILE A 45 -0.60 -8.02 -17.99
CA ILE A 45 0.47 -7.01 -18.05
C ILE A 45 1.25 -7.11 -19.35
N VAL A 46 1.55 -8.33 -19.82
CA VAL A 46 2.24 -8.52 -21.11
C VAL A 46 1.40 -7.96 -22.27
N PHE A 47 0.09 -8.16 -22.29
CA PHE A 47 -0.77 -7.60 -23.33
C PHE A 47 -0.89 -6.07 -23.27
N GLU A 48 -0.95 -5.48 -22.07
CA GLU A 48 -0.94 -4.02 -21.89
C GLU A 48 0.39 -3.40 -22.32
N VAL A 49 1.52 -3.98 -21.89
CA VAL A 49 2.85 -3.52 -22.29
C VAL A 49 3.05 -3.68 -23.79
N SER A 50 2.57 -4.79 -24.38
CA SER A 50 2.67 -5.00 -25.83
C SER A 50 1.86 -3.96 -26.60
N PHE A 51 0.64 -3.63 -26.14
CA PHE A 51 -0.15 -2.54 -26.70
C PHE A 51 0.59 -1.22 -26.61
N PHE A 52 1.06 -0.87 -25.40
CA PHE A 52 1.79 0.36 -25.13
C PHE A 52 3.00 0.50 -26.07
N VAL A 53 3.84 -0.53 -26.18
CA VAL A 53 5.05 -0.54 -27.02
C VAL A 53 4.72 -0.43 -28.51
N SER A 54 3.70 -1.16 -28.99
CA SER A 54 3.29 -1.11 -30.41
C SER A 54 2.77 0.26 -30.85
N ARG A 55 2.32 1.09 -29.91
CA ARG A 55 1.73 2.40 -30.16
C ARG A 55 2.69 3.56 -29.87
N ILE A 56 3.95 3.29 -29.48
CA ILE A 56 4.95 4.33 -29.20
C ILE A 56 5.20 5.16 -30.46
N SER A 57 4.57 6.33 -30.51
CA SER A 57 4.80 7.38 -31.49
C SER A 57 4.51 8.73 -30.84
N ALA A 58 5.07 9.80 -31.41
CA ALA A 58 4.81 11.16 -30.92
C ALA A 58 3.31 11.54 -31.09
N GLU A 59 2.64 11.01 -32.11
CA GLU A 59 1.23 11.26 -32.41
C GLU A 59 0.29 10.66 -31.35
N ASN A 60 0.63 9.48 -30.83
CA ASN A 60 -0.18 8.77 -29.82
C ASN A 60 0.22 9.14 -28.38
N PHE A 61 1.06 10.15 -28.18
CA PHE A 61 1.65 10.44 -26.87
C PHE A 61 0.61 10.65 -25.77
N LEU A 62 -0.45 11.43 -26.06
CA LEU A 62 -1.53 11.70 -25.11
C LEU A 62 -2.32 10.44 -24.76
N GLU A 63 -2.60 9.57 -25.75
CA GLU A 63 -3.26 8.28 -25.53
C GLU A 63 -2.40 7.38 -24.63
N LEU A 64 -1.10 7.30 -24.90
CA LEU A 64 -0.17 6.50 -24.09
C LEU A 64 -0.09 7.02 -22.65
N THR A 65 -0.06 8.33 -22.43
CA THR A 65 -0.06 8.89 -21.07
C THR A 65 -1.35 8.58 -20.31
N GLN A 66 -2.49 8.46 -21.00
CA GLN A 66 -3.77 8.06 -20.39
C GLN A 66 -3.77 6.59 -19.98
N LEU A 67 -3.08 5.73 -20.73
CA LEU A 67 -2.98 4.30 -20.46
C LEU A 67 -1.89 3.92 -19.45
N ALA A 68 -0.86 4.75 -19.32
CA ALA A 68 0.30 4.49 -18.46
C ALA A 68 -0.05 4.18 -16.98
N PRO A 69 -1.02 4.85 -16.32
CA PRO A 69 -1.36 4.55 -14.93
C PRO A 69 -1.92 3.13 -14.72
N CYS A 70 -2.74 2.61 -15.63
CA CYS A 70 -3.29 1.26 -15.55
C CYS A 70 -2.17 0.19 -15.68
N MET A 71 -1.27 0.40 -16.64
CA MET A 71 -0.09 -0.45 -16.79
C MET A 71 0.83 -0.35 -15.57
N GLY A 72 1.02 0.87 -15.04
CA GLY A 72 1.80 1.16 -13.85
C GLY A 72 1.32 0.36 -12.64
N ILE A 73 0.02 0.38 -12.34
CA ILE A 73 -0.53 -0.32 -11.18
C ILE A 73 -0.44 -1.84 -11.33
N GLY A 74 -0.59 -2.37 -12.56
CA GLY A 74 -0.36 -3.77 -12.85
C GLY A 74 1.08 -4.20 -12.55
N ILE A 75 2.06 -3.45 -13.08
CA ILE A 75 3.49 -3.68 -12.85
C ILE A 75 3.83 -3.55 -11.35
N LEU A 76 3.35 -2.51 -10.68
CA LEU A 76 3.55 -2.28 -9.25
C LEU A 76 3.01 -3.45 -8.42
N THR A 77 1.81 -3.93 -8.75
CA THR A 77 1.18 -5.07 -8.08
C THR A 77 2.01 -6.35 -8.26
N ALA A 78 2.48 -6.62 -9.47
CA ALA A 78 3.34 -7.79 -9.73
C ALA A 78 4.65 -7.71 -8.95
N LEU A 79 5.35 -6.58 -9.00
CA LEU A 79 6.63 -6.36 -8.31
C LEU A 79 6.50 -6.51 -6.79
N LYS A 80 5.47 -5.88 -6.19
CA LYS A 80 5.15 -6.05 -4.77
C LYS A 80 4.88 -7.50 -4.40
N THR A 81 4.04 -8.17 -5.19
CA THR A 81 3.64 -9.56 -4.94
C THR A 81 4.85 -10.48 -4.96
N MET A 82 5.74 -10.32 -5.95
CA MET A 82 6.99 -11.07 -6.01
C MET A 82 7.87 -10.84 -4.78
N ALA A 83 8.07 -9.59 -4.37
CA ALA A 83 8.90 -9.24 -3.22
C ALA A 83 8.34 -9.83 -1.90
N VAL A 84 7.03 -9.74 -1.68
CA VAL A 84 6.34 -10.28 -0.50
C VAL A 84 6.44 -11.82 -0.45
N ILE A 85 6.28 -12.49 -1.59
CA ILE A 85 6.32 -13.96 -1.66
C ILE A 85 7.71 -14.53 -1.39
N GLN A 86 8.76 -13.83 -1.81
CA GLN A 86 10.14 -14.18 -1.46
C GLN A 86 10.36 -14.18 0.06
N LYS A 87 9.63 -13.32 0.79
CA LYS A 87 9.73 -13.16 2.25
C LYS A 87 8.58 -13.83 3.02
N ARG A 88 7.79 -14.71 2.38
CA ARG A 88 6.57 -15.29 2.96
C ARG A 88 6.76 -15.99 4.32
N ALA A 89 7.87 -16.70 4.51
CA ALA A 89 8.16 -17.38 5.77
C ALA A 89 8.33 -16.38 6.92
N LYS A 90 9.11 -15.32 6.69
CA LYS A 90 9.27 -14.23 7.66
C LYS A 90 7.97 -13.51 7.97
N ILE A 91 7.12 -13.29 6.95
CA ILE A 91 5.79 -12.70 7.14
C ILE A 91 4.92 -13.56 8.05
N TYR A 92 4.94 -14.88 7.85
CA TYR A 92 4.20 -15.83 8.68
C TYR A 92 4.67 -15.75 10.14
N ASP A 93 5.99 -15.86 10.36
CA ASP A 93 6.59 -15.82 11.69
C ASP A 93 6.28 -14.49 12.40
N LEU A 94 6.49 -13.35 11.70
CA LEU A 94 6.21 -12.01 12.22
C LEU A 94 4.73 -11.86 12.61
N THR A 95 3.83 -12.37 11.79
CA THR A 95 2.39 -12.33 12.04
C THR A 95 2.00 -13.16 13.26
N GLU A 96 2.57 -14.36 13.41
CA GLU A 96 2.32 -15.20 14.58
C GLU A 96 2.82 -14.53 15.87
N CYS A 97 4.03 -13.99 15.83
CA CYS A 97 4.65 -13.27 16.94
C CYS A 97 3.82 -12.05 17.36
N LEU A 98 3.41 -11.21 16.40
CA LEU A 98 2.55 -10.06 16.66
C LEU A 98 1.16 -10.47 17.14
N GLY A 99 0.63 -11.60 16.70
CA GLY A 99 -0.64 -12.14 17.18
C GLY A 99 -0.61 -12.53 18.65
N LYS A 100 0.47 -13.18 19.11
CA LYS A 100 0.69 -13.50 20.52
C LYS A 100 0.79 -12.23 21.37
N LEU A 101 1.55 -11.23 20.90
CA LEU A 101 1.69 -9.95 21.58
C LEU A 101 0.38 -9.17 21.67
N TYR A 102 -0.42 -9.17 20.60
CA TYR A 102 -1.71 -8.51 20.62
C TYR A 102 -2.70 -9.17 21.58
N ALA A 103 -2.69 -10.50 21.70
CA ALA A 103 -3.48 -11.19 22.71
C ALA A 103 -3.12 -10.72 24.13
N ASN A 104 -1.82 -10.51 24.40
CA ASN A 104 -1.37 -9.96 25.69
C ASN A 104 -1.85 -8.53 25.92
N ILE A 105 -1.96 -7.71 24.87
CA ILE A 105 -2.55 -6.36 24.96
C ILE A 105 -4.03 -6.48 25.34
N LEU A 106 -4.80 -7.33 24.66
CA LEU A 106 -6.23 -7.51 24.92
C LEU A 106 -6.55 -7.99 26.34
N ASN A 107 -5.65 -8.76 26.95
CA ASN A 107 -5.82 -9.27 28.31
C ASN A 107 -5.67 -8.18 29.40
N ASN A 108 -5.26 -6.96 29.05
CA ASN A 108 -5.05 -5.87 30.01
C ASN A 108 -5.81 -4.60 29.58
N GLU A 109 -6.85 -4.22 30.34
CA GLU A 109 -7.73 -3.10 30.01
C GLU A 109 -6.99 -1.75 29.89
N GLN A 110 -5.90 -1.55 30.64
CA GLN A 110 -5.10 -0.32 30.54
C GLN A 110 -4.34 -0.27 29.21
N LYS A 111 -3.70 -1.38 28.81
CA LYS A 111 -3.02 -1.48 27.51
C LYS A 111 -4.01 -1.29 26.36
N VAL A 112 -5.19 -1.88 26.48
CA VAL A 112 -6.30 -1.72 25.52
C VAL A 112 -6.73 -0.25 25.38
N LYS A 113 -6.90 0.48 26.49
CA LYS A 113 -7.28 1.91 26.45
C LYS A 113 -6.22 2.78 25.78
N LEU A 114 -4.94 2.46 25.99
CA LEU A 114 -3.80 3.19 25.43
C LEU A 114 -3.80 3.15 23.89
N VAL A 115 -3.94 1.96 23.29
CA VAL A 115 -3.80 1.79 21.83
C VAL A 115 -5.13 1.89 21.07
N ARG A 116 -6.26 2.01 21.78
CA ARG A 116 -7.61 1.96 21.21
C ARG A 116 -7.81 2.93 20.04
N LYS A 117 -7.53 4.22 20.29
CA LYS A 117 -7.84 5.29 19.34
C LYS A 117 -7.07 5.09 18.03
N ASP A 118 -5.79 4.78 18.14
CA ASP A 118 -4.90 4.58 17.00
C ASP A 118 -5.31 3.35 16.19
N LEU A 119 -5.60 2.22 16.84
CA LEU A 119 -6.06 1.01 16.14
C LEU A 119 -7.42 1.19 15.45
N VAL A 120 -8.36 1.90 16.06
CA VAL A 120 -9.67 2.19 15.45
C VAL A 120 -9.52 3.10 14.24
N LEU A 121 -8.72 4.17 14.35
CA LEU A 121 -8.44 5.07 13.23
C LEU A 121 -7.79 4.32 12.06
N VAL A 122 -6.79 3.48 12.34
CA VAL A 122 -6.13 2.64 11.34
C VAL A 122 -7.12 1.71 10.65
N ASN A 123 -8.01 1.06 11.40
CA ASN A 123 -9.03 0.19 10.83
C ASN A 123 -9.97 0.95 9.89
N LEU A 124 -10.39 2.14 10.32
CA LEU A 124 -11.29 2.99 9.57
C LEU A 124 -10.65 3.41 8.23
N LEU A 125 -9.41 3.88 8.28
CA LEU A 125 -8.65 4.27 7.09
C LEU A 125 -8.45 3.11 6.13
N MET A 126 -8.09 1.92 6.64
CA MET A 126 -7.98 0.72 5.82
C MET A 126 -9.32 0.35 5.16
N LYS A 127 -10.42 0.37 5.90
CA LYS A 127 -11.75 0.07 5.36
C LYS A 127 -12.09 1.00 4.19
N TYR A 128 -11.91 2.31 4.35
CA TYR A 128 -12.16 3.26 3.29
C TYR A 128 -11.20 3.10 2.11
N TYR A 129 -9.94 2.76 2.36
CA TYR A 129 -8.97 2.44 1.30
C TYR A 129 -9.41 1.26 0.44
N PHE A 130 -9.88 0.16 1.06
CA PHE A 130 -10.43 -0.99 0.32
C PHE A 130 -11.69 -0.62 -0.47
N ILE A 131 -12.60 0.14 0.14
CA ILE A 131 -13.84 0.58 -0.53
C ILE A 131 -13.51 1.47 -1.74
N LEU A 132 -12.61 2.44 -1.58
CA LEU A 132 -12.20 3.34 -2.66
C LEU A 132 -11.64 2.56 -3.85
N ASN A 133 -10.71 1.64 -3.61
CA ASN A 133 -10.12 0.82 -4.67
C ASN A 133 -11.14 -0.14 -5.32
N LEU A 134 -12.09 -0.66 -4.55
CA LEU A 134 -13.17 -1.49 -5.08
C LEU A 134 -14.13 -0.68 -5.98
N VAL A 135 -14.45 0.56 -5.58
CA VAL A 135 -15.25 1.48 -6.40
C VAL A 135 -14.49 1.84 -7.67
N LEU A 136 -13.21 2.20 -7.57
CA LEU A 136 -12.35 2.52 -8.71
C LEU A 136 -12.37 1.40 -9.75
N ILE A 137 -12.07 0.16 -9.36
CA ILE A 137 -12.02 -0.96 -10.31
C ILE A 137 -13.40 -1.29 -10.90
N SER A 138 -14.46 -1.12 -10.11
CA SER A 138 -15.83 -1.34 -10.60
C SER A 138 -16.22 -0.29 -11.63
N VAL A 139 -15.89 0.98 -11.40
CA VAL A 139 -16.13 2.07 -12.36
C VAL A 139 -15.37 1.81 -13.65
N TYR A 140 -14.09 1.46 -13.58
CA TYR A 140 -13.28 1.16 -14.77
C TYR A 140 -13.84 -0.04 -15.55
N ASN A 141 -14.05 -1.18 -14.89
CA ASN A 141 -14.53 -2.40 -15.55
C ASN A 141 -15.92 -2.24 -16.16
N PHE A 142 -16.87 -1.64 -15.44
CA PHE A 142 -18.25 -1.59 -15.89
C PHE A 142 -18.59 -0.36 -16.72
N SER A 143 -17.71 0.65 -16.83
CA SER A 143 -17.92 1.81 -17.71
C SER A 143 -18.05 1.42 -19.19
N THR A 144 -17.32 0.40 -19.63
CA THR A 144 -17.24 0.00 -21.04
C THR A 144 -18.59 -0.42 -21.62
N PRO A 145 -19.37 -1.33 -21.00
CA PRO A 145 -20.73 -1.63 -21.43
C PRO A 145 -21.66 -0.41 -21.47
N PHE A 146 -21.54 0.53 -20.53
CA PHE A 146 -22.36 1.75 -20.56
C PHE A 146 -22.01 2.64 -21.75
N ILE A 147 -20.72 2.75 -22.12
CA ILE A 147 -20.27 3.50 -23.30
C ILE A 147 -20.79 2.83 -24.59
N ILE A 148 -20.70 1.50 -24.69
CA ILE A 148 -21.22 0.73 -25.83
C ILE A 148 -22.75 0.93 -25.95
N LEU A 149 -23.47 0.85 -24.83
CA LEU A 149 -24.92 1.05 -24.79
C LEU A 149 -25.32 2.47 -25.21
N TYR A 150 -24.58 3.48 -24.75
CA TYR A 150 -24.78 4.87 -25.15
C TYR A 150 -24.58 5.05 -26.66
N HIS A 151 -23.51 4.51 -27.24
CA HIS A 151 -23.27 4.57 -28.68
C HIS A 151 -24.36 3.85 -29.49
N TYR A 152 -24.85 2.71 -29.01
CA TYR A 152 -25.94 1.98 -29.64
C TYR A 152 -27.25 2.81 -29.68
N PHE A 153 -27.62 3.45 -28.56
CA PHE A 153 -28.85 4.24 -28.51
C PHE A 153 -28.74 5.62 -29.16
N ALA A 154 -27.61 6.30 -29.00
CA ALA A 154 -27.44 7.68 -29.44
C ALA A 154 -26.92 7.80 -30.89
N LYS A 155 -26.06 6.87 -31.32
CA LYS A 155 -25.40 6.91 -32.64
C LYS A 155 -25.81 5.77 -33.57
N HIS A 156 -26.64 4.83 -33.10
CA HIS A 156 -27.08 3.64 -33.84
C HIS A 156 -25.91 2.80 -34.39
N GLU A 157 -24.78 2.80 -33.66
CA GLU A 157 -23.55 2.11 -34.03
C GLU A 157 -23.16 1.14 -32.91
N VAL A 158 -22.80 -0.09 -33.29
CA VAL A 158 -22.26 -1.09 -32.35
C VAL A 158 -20.74 -1.03 -32.41
N ILE A 159 -20.13 -0.63 -31.30
CA ILE A 159 -18.67 -0.58 -31.15
C ILE A 159 -18.21 -1.61 -30.12
N TYR A 160 -17.06 -2.23 -30.37
CA TYR A 160 -16.44 -3.22 -29.49
C TYR A 160 -15.22 -2.62 -28.80
N ILE A 161 -15.43 -1.89 -27.72
CA ILE A 161 -14.37 -1.28 -26.91
C ILE A 161 -14.02 -2.21 -25.75
N LEU A 162 -12.73 -2.34 -25.42
CA LEU A 162 -12.26 -3.08 -24.23
C LEU A 162 -11.99 -2.11 -23.06
N PRO A 163 -12.15 -2.56 -21.80
CA PRO A 163 -11.94 -1.72 -20.61
C PRO A 163 -10.48 -1.34 -20.40
N TYR A 164 -9.56 -2.13 -20.93
CA TYR A 164 -8.12 -1.87 -20.91
C TYR A 164 -7.59 -1.95 -22.34
N ALA A 165 -6.61 -1.12 -22.65
CA ALA A 165 -5.95 -1.14 -23.93
C ALA A 165 -4.92 -2.28 -23.97
N ILE A 166 -5.31 -3.38 -24.59
CA ILE A 166 -4.52 -4.61 -24.67
C ILE A 166 -4.34 -5.07 -26.11
N LEU A 167 -3.19 -5.66 -26.39
CA LEU A 167 -2.88 -6.24 -27.69
C LEU A 167 -2.97 -7.77 -27.60
N VAL A 168 -4.07 -8.32 -28.13
CA VAL A 168 -4.28 -9.76 -28.26
C VAL A 168 -3.93 -10.24 -29.68
N PRO A 169 -3.51 -11.51 -29.87
CA PRO A 169 -3.04 -12.01 -31.17
C PRO A 169 -4.16 -12.29 -32.19
N PHE A 170 -5.41 -11.96 -31.87
CA PHE A 170 -6.59 -12.20 -32.72
C PHE A 170 -7.54 -11.00 -32.66
N SER A 171 -8.42 -10.84 -33.65
CA SER A 171 -9.33 -9.69 -33.71
C SER A 171 -10.46 -9.78 -32.69
N THR A 172 -10.82 -8.62 -32.11
CA THR A 172 -11.92 -8.45 -31.13
C THR A 172 -13.12 -7.71 -31.71
N ASP A 173 -13.23 -7.65 -33.04
CA ASP A 173 -14.27 -6.89 -33.75
C ASP A 173 -15.62 -7.62 -33.84
N SER A 174 -15.72 -8.79 -33.19
CA SER A 174 -16.93 -9.60 -33.17
C SER A 174 -17.31 -9.98 -31.74
N TRP A 175 -18.61 -10.21 -31.52
CA TRP A 175 -19.20 -10.34 -30.18
C TRP A 175 -18.57 -11.45 -29.33
N LEU A 176 -18.24 -12.61 -29.92
CA LEU A 176 -17.76 -13.77 -29.17
C LEU A 176 -16.31 -13.59 -28.68
N PRO A 177 -15.31 -13.30 -29.55
CA PRO A 177 -13.96 -12.94 -29.10
C PRO A 177 -13.95 -11.78 -28.13
N TRP A 178 -14.74 -10.73 -28.39
CA TRP A 178 -14.84 -9.58 -27.51
C TRP A 178 -15.35 -9.97 -26.12
N THR A 179 -16.42 -10.77 -26.03
CA THR A 179 -17.00 -11.20 -24.75
C THR A 179 -16.00 -12.02 -23.92
N ILE A 180 -15.26 -12.92 -24.57
CA ILE A 180 -14.24 -13.74 -23.88
C ILE A 180 -13.12 -12.85 -23.33
N VAL A 181 -12.58 -11.94 -24.15
CA VAL A 181 -11.50 -11.03 -23.75
C VAL A 181 -11.99 -10.04 -22.68
N TYR A 182 -13.23 -9.56 -22.78
CA TYR A 182 -13.86 -8.67 -21.82
C TYR A 182 -14.01 -9.34 -20.44
N ILE A 183 -14.56 -10.56 -20.38
CA ILE A 183 -14.69 -11.32 -19.13
C ILE A 183 -13.32 -11.58 -18.51
N HIS A 184 -12.33 -11.97 -19.32
CA HIS A 184 -10.97 -12.18 -18.85
C HIS A 184 -10.37 -10.89 -18.27
N SER A 185 -10.54 -9.76 -18.97
CA SER A 185 -10.04 -8.45 -18.56
C SER A 185 -10.63 -7.99 -17.22
N ILE A 186 -11.95 -8.13 -17.03
CA ILE A 186 -12.61 -7.81 -15.75
C ILE A 186 -12.04 -8.65 -14.61
N MET A 187 -11.90 -9.96 -14.84
CA MET A 187 -11.34 -10.88 -13.85
C MET A 187 -9.92 -10.47 -13.46
N CYS A 188 -9.06 -10.16 -14.44
CA CYS A 188 -7.71 -9.66 -14.21
C CYS A 188 -7.69 -8.33 -13.44
N GLY A 189 -8.59 -7.40 -13.75
CA GLY A 189 -8.74 -6.14 -13.02
C GLY A 189 -9.05 -6.35 -11.54
N PHE A 190 -10.03 -7.20 -11.22
CA PHE A 190 -10.35 -7.55 -9.82
C PHE A 190 -9.21 -8.29 -9.12
N ILE A 191 -8.51 -9.20 -9.83
CA ILE A 191 -7.34 -9.90 -9.31
C ILE A 191 -6.21 -8.90 -8.97
N CYS A 192 -5.95 -7.94 -9.85
CA CYS A 192 -4.94 -6.90 -9.64
C CYS A 192 -5.23 -6.11 -8.37
N VAL A 193 -6.46 -5.57 -8.22
CA VAL A 193 -6.85 -4.82 -7.03
C VAL A 193 -6.85 -5.68 -5.76
N LEU A 194 -7.22 -6.96 -5.86
CA LEU A 194 -7.14 -7.89 -4.74
C LEU A 194 -5.69 -8.01 -4.25
N PHE A 195 -4.73 -8.32 -5.13
CA PHE A 195 -3.31 -8.42 -4.73
C PHE A 195 -2.78 -7.09 -4.17
N TYR A 196 -3.04 -6.00 -4.89
CA TYR A 196 -2.59 -4.67 -4.56
C TYR A 196 -3.03 -4.25 -3.14
N THR A 197 -4.33 -4.29 -2.88
CA THR A 197 -4.88 -3.89 -1.59
C THR A 197 -4.55 -4.87 -0.46
N THR A 198 -4.34 -6.16 -0.77
CA THR A 198 -3.94 -7.17 0.24
C THR A 198 -2.53 -6.93 0.76
N ILE A 199 -1.59 -6.61 -0.12
CA ILE A 199 -0.20 -6.35 0.26
C ILE A 199 -0.12 -5.06 1.09
N ASP A 200 -0.81 -4.02 0.66
CA ASP A 200 -0.85 -2.76 1.40
C ASP A 200 -1.56 -2.93 2.76
N GLY A 201 -2.65 -3.68 2.80
CA GLY A 201 -3.34 -4.02 4.04
C GLY A 201 -2.44 -4.79 5.02
N LEU A 202 -1.63 -5.73 4.51
CA LEU A 202 -0.64 -6.45 5.31
C LEU A 202 0.42 -5.48 5.88
N TYR A 203 0.93 -4.56 5.07
CA TYR A 203 1.86 -3.52 5.51
C TYR A 203 1.25 -2.67 6.64
N PHE A 204 0.02 -2.16 6.46
CA PHE A 204 -0.65 -1.31 7.45
C PHE A 204 -0.90 -2.03 8.77
N VAL A 205 -1.39 -3.28 8.73
CA VAL A 205 -1.69 -4.06 9.93
C VAL A 205 -0.43 -4.42 10.70
N LEU A 206 0.60 -4.95 10.02
CA LEU A 206 1.82 -5.36 10.71
C LEU A 206 2.55 -4.15 11.32
N THR A 207 2.64 -3.04 10.59
CA THR A 207 3.22 -1.79 11.11
C THR A 207 2.44 -1.28 12.31
N SER A 208 1.11 -1.24 12.24
CA SER A 208 0.26 -0.79 13.34
C SER A 208 0.45 -1.63 14.61
N HIS A 209 0.58 -2.95 14.47
CA HIS A 209 0.82 -3.83 15.62
C HIS A 209 2.19 -3.64 16.24
N VAL A 210 3.24 -3.39 15.45
CA VAL A 210 4.55 -3.06 16.00
C VAL A 210 4.50 -1.72 16.74
N CYS A 211 3.90 -0.69 16.14
CA CYS A 211 3.70 0.62 16.77
C CYS A 211 2.95 0.52 18.10
N ALA A 212 1.85 -0.24 18.14
CA ALA A 212 1.07 -0.45 19.35
C ALA A 212 1.89 -1.07 20.49
N ASN A 213 2.81 -2.00 20.17
CA ASN A 213 3.70 -2.59 21.17
C ASN A 213 4.76 -1.59 21.65
N PHE A 214 5.30 -0.73 20.78
CA PHE A 214 6.16 0.37 21.22
C PHE A 214 5.43 1.33 22.17
N SER A 215 4.18 1.71 21.87
CA SER A 215 3.40 2.56 22.77
C SER A 215 3.18 1.89 24.14
N VAL A 216 2.89 0.59 24.16
CA VAL A 216 2.74 -0.17 25.42
C VAL A 216 4.05 -0.21 26.21
N ILE A 217 5.19 -0.43 25.55
CA ILE A 217 6.50 -0.43 26.21
C ILE A 217 6.84 0.96 26.75
N SER A 218 6.55 2.01 25.99
CA SER A 218 6.71 3.40 26.42
C SER A 218 5.94 3.68 27.72
N ASP A 219 4.65 3.31 27.79
CA ASP A 219 3.83 3.48 29.01
C ASP A 219 4.37 2.63 30.19
N MET A 220 4.86 1.41 29.92
CA MET A 220 5.48 0.58 30.97
C MET A 220 6.76 1.20 31.52
N ILE A 221 7.59 1.81 30.67
CA ILE A 221 8.83 2.48 31.08
C ILE A 221 8.53 3.74 31.88
N GLU A 222 7.61 4.59 31.41
CA GLU A 222 7.28 5.87 32.06
C GLU A 222 6.78 5.67 33.49
N ARG A 223 6.08 4.56 33.74
CA ARG A 223 5.55 4.20 35.07
C ARG A 223 6.56 3.54 36.00
N LEU A 224 7.80 3.31 35.56
CA LEU A 224 8.83 2.73 36.42
C LEU A 224 9.19 3.66 37.58
N ASP A 225 9.36 3.05 38.74
CA ASP A 225 9.82 3.66 39.97
C ASP A 225 10.72 2.72 40.78
N GLU A 226 11.18 3.18 41.94
CA GLU A 226 12.05 2.42 42.85
C GLU A 226 11.45 1.06 43.24
N THR A 227 10.12 0.97 43.37
CA THR A 227 9.44 -0.27 43.79
C THR A 227 9.23 -1.28 42.66
N THR A 228 9.34 -0.82 41.41
CA THR A 228 9.09 -1.63 40.20
C THR A 228 10.35 -1.82 39.35
N ALA A 229 11.51 -1.47 39.89
CA ALA A 229 12.82 -1.58 39.24
C ALA A 229 13.17 -3.02 38.84
N ASP A 230 12.64 -4.01 39.55
CA ASP A 230 12.78 -5.43 39.24
C ASP A 230 12.21 -5.80 37.86
N ARG A 231 11.17 -5.10 37.40
CA ARG A 231 10.52 -5.32 36.10
C ARG A 231 11.31 -4.76 34.92
N LEU A 232 12.31 -3.90 35.17
CA LEU A 232 13.10 -3.24 34.13
C LEU A 232 13.77 -4.25 33.19
N ALA A 233 14.27 -5.36 33.73
CA ALA A 233 14.93 -6.41 32.94
C ALA A 233 13.98 -7.04 31.91
N ASP A 234 12.72 -7.26 32.28
CA ASP A 234 11.74 -7.86 31.37
C ASP A 234 11.23 -6.86 30.34
N ILE A 235 11.04 -5.59 30.73
CA ILE A 235 10.70 -4.51 29.79
C ILE A 235 11.78 -4.35 28.72
N ILE A 236 13.06 -4.51 29.06
CA ILE A 236 14.17 -4.44 28.10
C ILE A 236 14.14 -5.62 27.14
N LYS A 237 13.86 -6.83 27.63
CA LYS A 237 13.69 -8.01 26.75
C LYS A 237 12.55 -7.78 25.77
N ASP A 238 11.42 -7.28 26.25
CA ASP A 238 10.28 -6.92 25.40
C ASP A 238 10.67 -5.85 24.37
N HIS A 239 11.37 -4.79 24.78
CA HIS A 239 11.85 -3.74 23.87
C HIS A 239 12.80 -4.28 22.80
N GLN A 240 13.78 -5.10 23.16
CA GLN A 240 14.68 -5.76 22.20
C GLN A 240 13.92 -6.66 21.24
N TYR A 241 12.91 -7.38 21.74
CA TYR A 241 12.08 -8.24 20.93
C TYR A 241 11.27 -7.44 19.91
N ILE A 242 10.61 -6.34 20.31
CA ILE A 242 9.86 -5.48 19.39
C ILE A 242 10.78 -4.78 18.39
N LEU A 243 11.99 -4.36 18.78
CA LEU A 243 12.99 -3.85 17.85
C LEU A 243 13.32 -4.88 16.75
N LYS A 244 13.53 -6.14 17.12
CA LYS A 244 13.76 -7.23 16.16
C LYS A 244 12.57 -7.41 15.22
N LEU A 245 11.34 -7.42 15.74
CA LEU A 245 10.14 -7.52 14.89
C LEU A 245 10.02 -6.33 13.94
N GLY A 246 10.42 -5.14 14.38
CA GLY A 246 10.51 -3.95 13.52
C GLY A 246 11.58 -4.07 12.43
N GLU A 247 12.69 -4.77 12.69
CA GLU A 247 13.74 -5.03 11.68
C GLU A 247 13.26 -6.07 10.66
N ASP A 248 12.58 -7.11 11.11
CA ASP A 248 11.95 -8.10 10.23
C ASP A 248 10.89 -7.44 9.33
N LEU A 249 10.10 -6.50 9.88
CA LEU A 249 9.14 -5.72 9.11
C LEU A 249 9.82 -4.85 8.03
N GLU A 250 10.94 -4.21 8.36
CA GLU A 250 11.72 -3.42 7.40
C GLU A 250 12.28 -4.30 6.27
N ASP A 251 12.88 -5.45 6.59
CA ASP A 251 13.40 -6.40 5.58
C ASP A 251 12.31 -6.95 4.65
N ILE A 252 11.09 -7.12 5.15
CA ILE A 252 9.94 -7.58 4.34
C ILE A 252 9.50 -6.50 3.35
N PHE A 253 9.39 -5.25 3.79
CA PHE A 253 8.72 -4.19 3.03
C PHE A 253 9.67 -3.21 2.34
N THR A 254 10.98 -3.33 2.52
CA THR A 254 11.96 -2.42 1.89
C THR A 254 11.87 -2.39 0.35
N ALA A 255 11.64 -3.54 -0.29
CA ALA A 255 11.45 -3.64 -1.74
C ALA A 255 10.08 -3.12 -2.21
N PRO A 256 8.94 -3.59 -1.63
CA PRO A 256 7.63 -3.02 -1.91
C PRO A 256 7.56 -1.49 -1.77
N ASN A 257 8.20 -0.93 -0.75
CA ASN A 257 8.28 0.51 -0.53
C ASN A 257 9.03 1.22 -1.65
N LEU A 258 10.14 0.66 -2.14
CA LEU A 258 10.86 1.23 -3.28
C LEU A 258 9.98 1.30 -4.52
N PHE A 259 9.30 0.20 -4.86
CA PHE A 259 8.43 0.18 -6.04
C PHE A 259 7.26 1.15 -5.92
N ASN A 260 6.69 1.32 -4.72
CA ASN A 260 5.67 2.34 -4.46
C ASN A 260 6.17 3.75 -4.73
N VAL A 261 7.35 4.09 -4.23
CA VAL A 261 7.94 5.42 -4.41
C VAL A 261 8.19 5.70 -5.90
N LEU A 262 8.79 4.73 -6.61
CA LEU A 262 9.14 4.89 -8.01
C LEU A 262 7.91 4.93 -8.92
N VAL A 263 7.09 3.87 -8.91
CA VAL A 263 5.92 3.77 -9.80
C VAL A 263 4.87 4.80 -9.41
N GLY A 264 4.62 5.02 -8.13
CA GLY A 264 3.66 6.03 -7.66
C GLY A 264 4.03 7.45 -8.09
N SER A 265 5.32 7.81 -8.13
CA SER A 265 5.75 9.12 -8.64
C SER A 265 5.48 9.32 -10.14
N LEU A 266 5.63 8.24 -10.93
CA LEU A 266 5.32 8.23 -12.36
C LEU A 266 3.81 8.26 -12.60
N GLU A 267 3.03 7.52 -11.82
CA GLU A 267 1.57 7.53 -11.87
C GLU A 267 1.00 8.91 -11.55
N ILE A 268 1.46 9.56 -10.47
CA ILE A 268 1.02 10.91 -10.11
C ILE A 268 1.37 11.91 -11.22
N CYS A 269 2.56 11.81 -11.80
CA CYS A 269 2.98 12.64 -12.94
C CYS A 269 2.05 12.45 -14.14
N ALA A 270 1.83 11.21 -14.58
CA ALA A 270 0.99 10.89 -15.73
C ALA A 270 -0.47 11.33 -15.51
N LEU A 271 -1.04 11.04 -14.34
CA LEU A 271 -2.39 11.45 -13.96
C LEU A 271 -2.52 12.98 -13.90
N GLY A 272 -1.53 13.67 -13.33
CA GLY A 272 -1.48 15.14 -13.30
C GLY A 272 -1.45 15.75 -14.71
N PHE A 273 -0.70 15.14 -15.63
CA PHE A 273 -0.65 15.55 -17.03
C PHE A 273 -1.99 15.33 -17.76
N ASN A 274 -2.61 14.16 -17.57
CA ASN A 274 -3.92 13.86 -18.17
C ASN A 274 -5.01 14.79 -17.64
N LEU A 275 -4.95 15.23 -16.39
CA LEU A 275 -5.90 16.20 -15.84
C LEU A 275 -5.81 17.58 -16.49
N THR A 276 -4.62 17.98 -16.99
CA THR A 276 -4.43 19.31 -17.60
C THR A 276 -4.57 19.32 -19.11
N THR A 277 -4.31 18.19 -19.76
CA THR A 277 -4.16 18.11 -21.22
C THR A 277 -5.12 17.10 -21.85
N GLY A 278 -5.69 16.19 -21.07
CA GLY A 278 -6.64 15.18 -21.54
C GLY A 278 -8.04 15.72 -21.80
N SER A 279 -8.86 14.86 -22.39
CA SER A 279 -10.26 15.14 -22.71
C SER A 279 -11.13 15.23 -21.45
N TRP A 280 -12.11 16.13 -21.45
CA TRP A 280 -13.04 16.35 -20.33
C TRP A 280 -13.77 15.09 -19.85
N GLU A 281 -14.07 14.17 -20.77
CA GLU A 281 -14.77 12.91 -20.51
C GLU A 281 -13.99 11.97 -19.58
N GLN A 282 -12.66 12.07 -19.57
CA GLN A 282 -11.78 11.17 -18.80
C GLN A 282 -11.36 11.76 -17.44
N ILE A 283 -11.61 13.06 -17.21
CA ILE A 283 -11.24 13.77 -15.99
C ILE A 283 -11.78 13.08 -14.73
N PRO A 284 -13.06 12.65 -14.65
CA PRO A 284 -13.58 12.01 -13.43
C PRO A 284 -12.81 10.73 -13.05
N GLY A 285 -12.47 9.89 -14.04
CA GLY A 285 -11.67 8.68 -13.83
C GLY A 285 -10.24 9.01 -13.39
N CYS A 286 -9.61 10.00 -14.02
CA CYS A 286 -8.28 10.47 -13.64
C CYS A 286 -8.24 11.01 -12.20
N ILE A 287 -9.24 11.78 -11.77
CA ILE A 287 -9.35 12.28 -10.39
C ILE A 287 -9.47 11.12 -9.40
N LEU A 288 -10.34 10.14 -9.69
CA LEU A 288 -10.56 9.00 -8.80
C LEU A 288 -9.30 8.16 -8.66
N PHE A 289 -8.57 7.92 -9.77
CA PHE A 289 -7.30 7.21 -9.74
C PHE A 289 -6.24 8.01 -8.97
N LEU A 290 -6.10 9.31 -9.25
CA LEU A 290 -5.13 10.17 -8.55
C LEU A 290 -5.39 10.17 -7.04
N LEU A 291 -6.66 10.25 -6.61
CA LEU A 291 -7.02 10.17 -5.20
C LEU A 291 -6.62 8.83 -4.58
N SER A 292 -6.80 7.72 -5.30
CA SER A 292 -6.40 6.39 -4.83
C SER A 292 -4.89 6.27 -4.62
N VAL A 293 -4.08 6.71 -5.60
CA VAL A 293 -2.61 6.68 -5.52
C VAL A 293 -2.09 7.61 -4.43
N LEU A 294 -2.61 8.84 -4.35
CA LEU A 294 -2.24 9.77 -3.28
C LEU A 294 -2.60 9.23 -1.89
N LEU A 295 -3.80 8.65 -1.74
CA LEU A 295 -4.22 8.05 -0.47
C LEU A 295 -3.30 6.88 -0.08
N GLN A 296 -2.90 6.03 -1.03
CA GLN A 296 -1.99 4.93 -0.76
C GLN A 296 -0.63 5.42 -0.23
N ILE A 297 0.03 6.34 -0.95
CA ILE A 297 1.37 6.83 -0.57
C ILE A 297 1.29 7.62 0.74
N LEU A 298 0.22 8.41 0.94
CA LEU A 298 -0.04 9.09 2.20
C LEU A 298 -0.18 8.10 3.35
N MET A 299 -1.00 7.06 3.18
CA MET A 299 -1.19 6.02 4.19
C MET A 299 0.14 5.36 4.54
N MET A 300 0.93 4.92 3.54
CA MET A 300 2.24 4.33 3.81
C MET A 300 3.16 5.25 4.61
N SER A 301 3.13 6.54 4.31
CA SER A 301 3.91 7.57 5.00
C SER A 301 3.40 7.81 6.42
N VAL A 302 2.08 7.80 6.66
CA VAL A 302 1.49 7.85 8.01
C VAL A 302 1.96 6.68 8.87
N PHE A 303 1.95 5.46 8.34
CA PHE A 303 2.41 4.29 9.09
C PHE A 303 3.92 4.31 9.33
N GLY A 304 4.71 4.74 8.35
CA GLY A 304 6.15 4.95 8.51
C GLY A 304 6.47 6.00 9.56
N GLU A 305 5.76 7.13 9.55
CA GLU A 305 5.92 8.17 10.57
C GLU A 305 5.51 7.69 11.97
N ASN A 306 4.38 6.98 12.07
CA ASN A 306 3.94 6.41 13.34
C ASN A 306 5.00 5.46 13.91
N MET A 307 5.67 4.66 13.08
CA MET A 307 6.77 3.79 13.52
C MET A 307 7.95 4.58 14.11
N ILE A 308 8.35 5.67 13.45
CA ILE A 308 9.41 6.57 13.91
C ILE A 308 8.98 7.22 15.24
N ARG A 309 7.75 7.75 15.30
CA ARG A 309 7.22 8.43 16.47
C ARG A 309 7.12 7.50 17.68
N GLU A 310 6.48 6.35 17.54
CA GLU A 310 6.28 5.43 18.67
C GLU A 310 7.60 4.82 19.16
N SER A 311 8.57 4.57 18.26
CA SER A 311 9.90 4.10 18.68
C SER A 311 10.74 5.20 19.35
N THR A 312 10.59 6.46 18.96
CA THR A 312 11.29 7.60 19.60
C THR A 312 10.75 7.87 21.01
N LYS A 313 9.41 7.77 21.20
CA LYS A 313 8.74 7.99 22.49
C LYS A 313 9.31 7.16 23.63
N ILE A 314 9.91 6.01 23.35
CA ILE A 314 10.59 5.16 24.35
C ILE A 314 11.70 5.94 25.07
N GLY A 315 12.45 6.77 24.35
CA GLY A 315 13.48 7.61 24.93
C GLY A 315 12.90 8.68 25.86
N ASP A 316 11.78 9.29 25.45
CA ASP A 316 11.07 10.29 26.25
C ASP A 316 10.49 9.67 27.52
N ALA A 317 9.85 8.51 27.42
CA ALA A 317 9.34 7.76 28.56
C ALA A 317 10.45 7.32 29.52
N ALA A 318 11.60 6.88 29.00
CA ALA A 318 12.77 6.56 29.81
C ALA A 318 13.28 7.79 30.57
N PHE A 319 13.24 8.98 29.95
CA PHE A 319 13.60 10.23 30.61
C PHE A 319 12.60 10.66 31.69
N LEU A 320 11.31 10.45 31.45
CA LEU A 320 10.22 10.88 32.34
C LEU A 320 9.97 9.94 33.53
N CYS A 321 10.45 8.69 33.49
CA CYS A 321 10.31 7.78 34.61
C CYS A 321 11.09 8.26 35.86
N LYS A 322 10.80 7.71 37.04
CA LYS A 322 11.44 8.14 38.31
C LYS A 322 12.86 7.57 38.50
N TRP A 323 13.66 7.50 37.43
CA TRP A 323 15.00 6.90 37.38
C TRP A 323 15.96 7.46 38.43
N TYR A 324 15.83 8.74 38.79
CA TYR A 324 16.68 9.39 39.79
C TYR A 324 16.53 8.79 41.21
N LYS A 325 15.39 8.14 41.49
CA LYS A 325 15.13 7.42 42.76
C LYS A 325 15.52 5.95 42.73
N MET A 326 15.87 5.40 41.57
CA MET A 326 16.20 3.98 41.42
C MET A 326 17.66 3.71 41.79
N ASP A 327 18.04 2.43 41.87
CA ASP A 327 19.43 2.01 42.10
C ASP A 327 20.35 2.35 40.91
N GLU A 328 21.66 2.36 41.17
CA GLU A 328 22.68 2.75 40.19
C GLU A 328 22.69 1.87 38.93
N LYS A 329 22.35 0.58 39.06
CA LYS A 329 22.28 -0.34 37.92
C LYS A 329 21.08 0.01 37.03
N SER A 330 19.92 0.29 37.64
CA SER A 330 18.74 0.74 36.90
C SER A 330 18.98 2.08 36.19
N LYS A 331 19.63 3.05 36.84
CA LYS A 331 20.00 4.34 36.23
C LYS A 331 20.83 4.18 34.96
N LYS A 332 21.91 3.39 35.02
CA LYS A 332 22.78 3.12 33.85
C LYS A 332 22.03 2.42 32.73
N THR A 333 21.12 1.53 33.08
CA THR A 333 20.31 0.79 32.13
C THR A 333 19.30 1.71 31.42
N ILE A 334 18.61 2.57 32.16
CA ILE A 334 17.68 3.56 31.59
C ILE A 334 18.41 4.56 30.69
N LEU A 335 19.61 5.02 31.10
CA LEU A 335 20.45 5.85 30.24
C LEU A 335 20.78 5.15 28.91
N THR A 336 21.03 3.84 28.94
CA THR A 336 21.27 3.04 27.73
C THR A 336 20.03 3.01 26.83
N ILE A 337 18.82 2.89 27.40
CA ILE A 337 17.56 2.99 26.66
C ILE A 337 17.46 4.36 25.97
N MET A 338 17.69 5.46 26.69
CA MET A 338 17.65 6.81 26.12
C MET A 338 18.63 6.97 24.94
N ILE A 339 19.87 6.49 25.08
CA ILE A 339 20.87 6.54 24.02
C ILE A 339 20.43 5.70 22.81
N ARG A 340 19.90 4.49 23.04
CA ARG A 340 19.42 3.61 21.96
C ARG A 340 18.24 4.21 21.21
N SER A 341 17.33 4.88 21.90
CA SER A 341 16.14 5.51 21.31
C SER A 341 16.46 6.72 20.42
N LYS A 342 17.67 7.28 20.49
CA LYS A 342 18.14 8.31 19.53
C LYS A 342 18.19 7.80 18.09
N LYS A 343 18.25 6.48 17.88
CA LYS A 343 18.12 5.85 16.57
C LYS A 343 16.72 5.21 16.46
N PRO A 344 15.73 5.93 15.91
CA PRO A 344 14.38 5.41 15.82
C PRO A 344 14.30 4.22 14.87
N GLN A 345 13.28 3.39 15.08
CA GLN A 345 12.95 2.33 14.14
C GLN A 345 12.18 2.94 12.97
N GLN A 346 12.64 2.68 11.75
CA GLN A 346 12.13 3.32 10.55
C GLN A 346 11.95 2.32 9.42
N LEU A 347 10.93 2.54 8.59
CA LEU A 347 10.74 1.80 7.35
C LEU A 347 11.42 2.55 6.21
N THR A 348 12.08 1.83 5.31
CA THR A 348 12.83 2.45 4.21
C THR A 348 12.46 1.85 2.86
N ALA A 349 12.91 2.51 1.80
CA ALA A 349 12.97 2.00 0.44
C ALA A 349 14.43 1.66 0.10
N TYR A 350 14.90 0.45 0.45
CA TYR A 350 16.30 0.03 0.35
C TYR A 350 17.31 1.04 0.92
N LYS A 351 16.96 1.72 2.01
CA LYS A 351 17.75 2.79 2.63
C LYS A 351 18.00 4.03 1.75
N PHE A 352 17.47 4.10 0.52
CA PHE A 352 17.53 5.30 -0.33
C PHE A 352 16.69 6.44 0.23
N SER A 353 15.52 6.09 0.79
CA SER A 353 14.62 7.03 1.44
C SER A 353 13.95 6.36 2.63
N THR A 354 13.83 7.09 3.73
CA THR A 354 12.95 6.75 4.84
C THR A 354 11.50 7.00 4.42
N ILE A 355 10.57 6.13 4.82
CA ILE A 355 9.14 6.31 4.61
C ILE A 355 8.59 7.16 5.76
N SER A 356 8.23 8.40 5.44
CA SER A 356 7.83 9.45 6.38
C SER A 356 7.00 10.54 5.67
N TYR A 357 6.45 11.49 6.42
CA TYR A 357 5.78 12.65 5.79
C TYR A 357 6.70 13.46 4.88
N ALA A 358 7.97 13.59 5.25
CA ALA A 358 8.96 14.27 4.42
C ALA A 358 9.15 13.57 3.07
N SER A 359 9.13 12.22 3.05
CA SER A 359 9.22 11.45 1.81
C SER A 359 7.98 11.61 0.94
N PHE A 360 6.78 11.68 1.53
CA PHE A 360 5.54 11.97 0.79
C PHE A 360 5.60 13.31 0.07
N THR A 361 6.01 14.37 0.76
CA THR A 361 6.20 15.70 0.15
C THR A 361 7.24 15.65 -0.97
N LYS A 362 8.34 14.90 -0.78
CA LYS A 362 9.37 14.72 -1.80
C LYS A 362 8.82 14.00 -3.04
N ILE A 363 8.00 12.97 -2.88
CA ILE A 363 7.34 12.25 -3.98
C ILE A 363 6.45 13.18 -4.76
N ILE A 364 5.60 13.96 -4.09
CA ILE A 364 4.73 14.96 -4.75
C ILE A 364 5.57 15.98 -5.51
N SER A 365 6.60 16.55 -4.89
CA SER A 365 7.48 17.55 -5.52
C SER A 365 8.21 16.98 -6.74
N THR A 366 8.66 15.73 -6.67
CA THR A 366 9.34 15.05 -7.79
C THR A 366 8.35 14.79 -8.93
N SER A 367 7.14 14.31 -8.61
CA SER A 367 6.07 14.08 -9.57
C SER A 367 5.66 15.39 -10.28
N TRP A 368 5.58 16.50 -9.53
CA TRP A 368 5.30 17.83 -10.08
C TRP A 368 6.41 18.33 -11.01
N SER A 369 7.67 18.06 -10.67
CA SER A 369 8.82 18.40 -11.51
C SER A 369 8.78 17.63 -12.82
N TYR A 370 8.51 16.32 -12.78
CA TYR A 370 8.32 15.49 -13.97
C TYR A 370 7.13 15.95 -14.80
N PHE A 371 6.01 16.28 -14.15
CA PHE A 371 4.83 16.84 -14.82
C PHE A 371 5.17 18.13 -15.58
N THR A 372 5.93 19.04 -14.96
CA THR A 372 6.32 20.30 -15.58
C THR A 372 7.21 20.06 -16.80
N ILE A 373 8.18 19.15 -16.69
CA ILE A 373 9.02 18.74 -17.83
C ILE A 373 8.14 18.16 -18.95
N LEU A 374 7.23 17.25 -18.61
CA LEU A 374 6.33 16.61 -19.58
C LEU A 374 5.49 17.65 -20.32
N ARG A 375 4.97 18.65 -19.59
CA ARG A 375 4.18 19.75 -20.13
C ARG A 375 5.00 20.68 -21.02
N THR A 376 6.26 20.93 -20.71
CA THR A 376 7.15 21.76 -21.56
C THR A 376 7.56 21.04 -22.84
N VAL A 377 7.80 19.72 -22.77
CA VAL A 377 8.17 18.91 -23.95
C VAL A 377 6.95 18.67 -24.85
N TYR A 378 5.76 18.54 -24.28
CA TYR A 378 4.54 18.38 -25.04
C TYR A 378 4.13 19.67 -25.76
N SER A 379 4.31 19.69 -27.08
CA SER A 379 3.71 20.71 -27.94
C SER A 379 2.35 20.20 -28.41
N PRO A 380 1.22 20.83 -28.04
CA PRO A 380 -0.07 20.44 -28.61
C PRO A 380 -0.01 20.61 -30.14
N PRO A 381 -0.56 19.67 -30.92
CA PRO A 381 -0.61 19.84 -32.38
C PRO A 381 -1.26 21.18 -32.70
N GLU A 382 -0.60 21.97 -33.55
CA GLU A 382 -1.06 23.30 -33.96
C GLU A 382 -2.51 23.18 -34.44
N VAL A 383 -3.44 23.72 -33.64
CA VAL A 383 -4.79 23.97 -34.12
C VAL A 383 -4.61 25.01 -35.21
N ASN A 384 -4.73 24.59 -36.47
CA ASN A 384 -4.84 25.49 -37.61
C ASN A 384 -5.88 26.56 -37.26
N ARG A 385 -5.40 27.73 -36.83
CA ARG A 385 -6.20 28.94 -36.77
C ARG A 385 -6.42 29.33 -38.23
N ALA A 386 -7.46 28.77 -38.83
CA ALA A 386 -8.03 29.31 -40.05
C ALA A 386 -8.54 30.71 -39.70
N GLU A 387 -7.81 31.71 -40.18
CA GLU A 387 -8.25 33.10 -40.33
C GLU A 387 -9.46 33.20 -41.27
#